data_AF-A0AAE9IAD8-F1
#
_entry.id   AF-A0AAE9IAD8-F1
#
_cell.length_a   1.000
_cell.length_b   1.000
_cell.length_c   1.000
_cell.angle_alpha   90.00
_cell.angle_beta   90.00
_cell.angle_gamma   90.00
#
_symmetry.space_group_name_H-M   'P 1'
#
loop_
_entity.id
_entity.type
_entity.pdbx_description
1 polymer ?
#
loop_
_entity_poly.entity_id
_entity_poly.type
_entity_poly.pdbx_seq_one_letter_code
_entity_poly.pdbx_strand_id
1 'polypeptide(L)' 'MKSTPCEFEVIKDVYWDNWGRLVKVFRKGEMCEGELWPDGTVSAESTIYDGISDQVDPDCIVIRKS' A
#
# COMPACT_ATOMS: atom_id res chain seq x y z
N MET A 1 1.38 2.02 19.17
CA MET A 1 1.22 3.29 18.43
C MET A 1 -0.10 3.22 17.67
N LYS A 2 -0.78 4.35 17.43
CA LYS A 2 -2.02 4.38 16.66
C LYS A 2 -1.71 4.89 15.24
N SER A 3 -2.20 4.20 14.22
CA SER A 3 -2.23 4.67 12.84
C SER A 3 -3.35 5.69 12.63
N THR A 4 -3.29 6.43 11.52
CA THR A 4 -4.40 7.27 11.03
C THR A 4 -4.81 6.82 9.62
N PRO A 5 -6.10 6.90 9.25
CA PRO A 5 -6.53 6.64 7.88
C PRO A 5 -5.85 7.59 6.89
N CYS A 6 -5.50 7.10 5.70
CA CYS A 6 -4.91 7.92 4.64
C CYS A 6 -5.41 7.49 3.26
N GLU A 7 -5.28 8.39 2.28
CA GLU A 7 -5.43 8.12 0.85
C GLU A 7 -4.07 8.27 0.16
N PHE A 8 -3.70 7.32 -0.69
CA PHE A 8 -2.47 7.38 -1.47
C PHE A 8 -2.69 7.03 -2.94
N GLU A 9 -1.84 7.59 -3.80
CA GLU A 9 -1.76 7.25 -5.21
C GLU A 9 -0.60 6.28 -5.44
N VAL A 10 -0.86 5.23 -6.21
CA VAL A 10 0.15 4.25 -6.61
C VAL A 10 0.90 4.77 -7.84
N ILE A 11 2.16 5.18 -7.70
CA ILE A 11 2.97 5.75 -8.79
C ILE A 11 3.82 4.70 -9.53
N LYS A 12 3.99 3.51 -8.95
CA LYS A 12 4.59 2.31 -9.56
C LYS A 12 3.78 1.08 -9.14
N ASP A 13 3.69 0.07 -10.01
CA ASP A 13 3.07 -1.20 -9.63
C ASP A 13 3.76 -1.74 -8.36
N VAL A 14 2.96 -2.13 -7.36
CA VAL A 14 3.46 -2.65 -6.09
C VAL A 14 3.40 -4.17 -6.13
N TYR A 15 4.45 -4.81 -5.62
CA TYR A 15 4.54 -6.26 -5.52
C TYR A 15 4.87 -6.67 -4.09
N TRP A 16 4.24 -7.74 -3.61
CA TRP A 16 4.60 -8.39 -2.35
C TRP A 16 5.25 -9.74 -2.62
N ASP A 17 6.15 -10.16 -1.72
CA ASP A 17 6.72 -11.49 -1.78
C ASP A 17 5.68 -12.52 -1.30
N ASN A 18 5.46 -13.52 -2.12
CA ASN A 18 4.64 -14.67 -1.79
C ASN A 18 5.47 -15.93 -2.02
N TRP A 19 6.23 -16.32 -0.98
CA TRP A 19 7.15 -17.47 -0.99
C TRP A 19 8.14 -17.44 -2.16
N GLY A 20 8.81 -16.30 -2.36
CA GLY A 20 9.82 -16.12 -3.40
C GLY A 20 9.26 -15.73 -4.77
N ARG A 21 7.95 -15.52 -4.88
CA ARG A 21 7.31 -14.96 -6.07
C ARG A 21 6.79 -13.55 -5.78
N LEU A 22 7.26 -12.57 -6.54
CA LEU A 22 6.68 -11.23 -6.53
C LEU A 22 5.29 -11.25 -7.20
N VAL A 23 4.26 -10.99 -6.40
CA VAL A 23 2.87 -10.89 -6.86
C VAL A 23 2.43 -9.44 -6.85
N LYS A 24 1.81 -8.97 -7.95
CA LYS A 24 1.31 -7.60 -8.03
C LYS A 24 0.12 -7.46 -7.12
N VAL A 25 0.11 -6.43 -6.28
CA VAL A 25 -0.93 -6.20 -5.25
C VAL A 25 -1.62 -4.85 -5.39
N PHE A 26 -0.99 -3.90 -6.08
CA PHE A 26 -1.58 -2.63 -6.51
C PHE A 26 -1.10 -2.28 -7.92
N ARG A 27 -1.93 -1.59 -8.69
CA ARG A 27 -1.57 -1.11 -10.03
C ARG A 27 -1.23 0.37 -10.02
N LYS A 28 -0.22 0.75 -10.80
CA LYS A 28 0.09 2.15 -11.06
C LYS A 28 -1.16 2.91 -11.53
N GLY A 29 -1.40 4.06 -10.91
CA GLY A 29 -2.52 4.95 -11.16
C GLY A 29 -3.74 4.69 -10.26
N GLU A 30 -3.73 3.63 -9.45
CA GLU A 30 -4.79 3.39 -8.47
C GLU A 30 -4.73 4.43 -7.33
N MET A 31 -5.90 4.89 -6.90
CA MET A 31 -6.09 5.62 -5.65
C MET A 31 -6.60 4.62 -4.62
N CYS A 32 -5.90 4.54 -3.48
CA CYS A 32 -6.15 3.52 -2.47
C CYS A 32 -6.30 4.16 -1.08
N GLU A 33 -7.08 3.48 -0.24
CA GLU A 33 -7.17 3.77 1.19
C GLU A 33 -6.18 2.89 1.95
N GLY A 34 -5.63 3.43 3.04
CA GLY A 34 -4.71 2.70 3.91
C GLY A 34 -4.57 3.34 5.27
N GLU A 35 -3.61 2.86 6.03
CA GLU A 35 -3.27 3.34 7.36
C GLU A 35 -1.84 3.89 7.37
N LEU A 36 -1.68 5.15 7.75
CA LEU A 36 -0.40 5.81 7.97
C LEU A 36 0.06 5.60 9.41
N TRP A 37 1.23 5.02 9.58
CA TRP A 37 1.84 4.75 10.88
C TRP A 37 2.74 5.91 11.33
N PRO A 38 3.01 6.07 12.64
CA PRO A 38 3.85 7.18 13.14
C PRO A 38 5.31 7.17 12.66
N ASP A 39 5.79 6.05 12.13
CA ASP A 39 7.12 5.94 11.51
C ASP A 39 7.13 6.36 10.03
N GLY A 40 5.98 6.75 9.48
CA GLY A 40 5.81 7.17 8.09
C GLY A 40 5.51 6.04 7.12
N THR A 41 5.40 4.80 7.61
CA THR A 41 5.02 3.65 6.77
C THR A 41 3.52 3.61 6.52
N VAL A 42 3.10 2.99 5.42
CA VAL A 42 1.70 2.83 5.04
C VAL A 42 1.38 1.36 4.91
N SER A 43 0.33 0.88 5.57
CA SER A 43 -0.26 -0.43 5.28
C SER A 43 -1.59 -0.28 4.58
N ALA A 44 -1.89 -1.20 3.66
CA ALA A 44 -3.16 -1.21 2.94
C ALA A 44 -3.55 -2.64 2.56
N GLU A 45 -4.83 -2.86 2.31
CA GLU A 45 -5.34 -4.08 1.69
C GLU A 45 -5.11 -4.04 0.18
N SER A 46 -4.67 -5.16 -0.40
CA SER A 46 -4.49 -5.28 -1.84
C SER A 46 -5.78 -5.00 -2.60
N THR A 47 -5.68 -4.24 -3.70
CA THR A 47 -6.80 -4.03 -4.64
C THR A 47 -7.05 -5.25 -5.55
N ILE A 48 -6.25 -6.31 -5.41
CA ILE A 48 -6.26 -7.49 -6.28
C ILE A 48 -6.67 -8.75 -5.50
N TYR A 49 -6.32 -8.83 -4.21
CA TYR A 49 -6.55 -10.01 -3.37
C TYR A 49 -7.30 -9.62 -2.09
N ASP A 50 -8.54 -10.08 -1.99
CA ASP A 50 -9.45 -9.82 -0.86
C ASP A 50 -8.89 -10.37 0.46
N GLY A 51 -8.91 -9.52 1.49
CA GLY A 51 -8.44 -9.83 2.85
C GLY A 51 -6.92 -9.94 3.01
N ILE A 52 -6.13 -9.53 2.02
CA ILE A 52 -4.66 -9.56 2.10
C ILE A 52 -4.12 -8.14 2.25
N SER A 53 -3.51 -7.87 3.41
CA SER A 53 -2.95 -6.56 3.75
C SER A 53 -1.51 -6.68 4.21
N ASP A 54 -0.69 -5.71 3.84
CA ASP A 54 0.71 -5.59 4.25
C ASP A 54 1.19 -4.14 4.10
N GLN A 55 2.44 -3.88 4.44
CA GLN A 55 3.13 -2.61 4.21
C GLN A 55 3.34 -2.36 2.72
N VAL A 56 3.10 -1.12 2.31
CA VAL A 56 3.27 -0.65 0.94
C VAL A 56 4.62 0.03 0.82
N ASP A 57 5.38 -0.34 -0.21
CA ASP A 57 6.69 0.28 -0.49
C ASP A 57 6.51 1.80 -0.70
N PRO A 58 7.13 2.66 0.14
CA PRO A 58 6.97 4.10 0.05
C PRO A 58 7.51 4.67 -1.27
N ASP A 59 8.45 4.00 -1.94
CA ASP A 59 8.96 4.43 -3.25
C ASP A 59 7.97 4.17 -4.41
N CYS A 60 6.87 3.47 -4.13
CA CYS A 60 5.82 3.14 -5.08
C CYS A 60 4.55 3.98 -4.90
N ILE A 61 4.45 4.81 -3.86
CA ILE A 61 3.24 5.58 -3.55
C ILE A 61 3.51 7.05 -3.24
N VAL A 62 2.47 7.87 -3.34
CA VAL A 62 2.44 9.24 -2.83
C VAL A 62 1.18 9.42 -2.00
N ILE A 63 1.35 9.78 -0.73
CA ILE A 63 0.21 10.10 0.16
C ILE A 63 -0.43 11.40 -0.35
N ARG A 64 -1.73 11.36 -0.60
CA ARG A 64 -2.52 12.51 -1.07
C ARG A 64 -3.34 13.15 0.05
N LYS A 65 -3.80 12.36 1.03
CA LYS A 65 -4.49 12.83 2.24
C LYS A 65 -4.13 11.94 3.44
N SER A 66 -4.06 12.51 4.64
CA SER A 66 -3.67 11.85 5.90
C SER A 66 -4.33 12.51 7.10
#